data_AF-A0A0F9PNR6-F1
#
_entry.id   AF-A0A0F9PNR6-F1
#
_cell.length_a   1.000
_cell.length_b   1.000
_cell.length_c   1.000
_cell.angle_alpha   90.00
_cell.angle_beta   90.00
_cell.angle_gamma   90.00
#
_symmetry.space_group_name_H-M   'P 1'
#
loop_
_entity.id
_entity.type
_entity.pdbx_description
1 polymer ?
#
loop_
_entity_poly.entity_id
_entity_poly.type
_entity_poly.pdbx_seq_one_letter_code
_entity_poly.pdbx_strand_id
1 'polypeptide(L)'
;MADEEGRAEGTTWEAVDQWLKGGAPDDRPPPALEFLPADYLREHPRTPRPTAIVGILRVGDLAIISGSFDTFKSTFALEMVHSLTSGDPFLGRFRVNQRLRMGLLQSEIDPGSYDERLETVGAGSDLVVCSDMTFTFDKLAGLARAVDDYQLDGFVLDPIGDMWPTFARGGEAFSENLKTHVGPLLRALKLFRKTIILVHH
;
A
#
# COMPACT_ATOMS: atom_id res chain seq x y z
N MET A 1 28.74 -30.91 23.28
CA MET A 1 28.64 -31.93 22.22
C MET A 1 27.15 -32.09 21.98
N ALA A 2 26.59 -31.26 21.10
CA ALA A 2 26.45 -31.51 19.65
C ALA A 2 25.15 -32.31 19.42
N ASP A 3 24.13 -31.92 18.67
CA ASP A 3 23.94 -30.81 17.72
C ASP A 3 22.44 -30.48 17.68
N GLU A 4 22.07 -29.21 17.87
CA GLU A 4 20.80 -28.66 17.39
C GLU A 4 21.13 -27.78 16.18
N GLU A 5 21.44 -28.42 15.06
CA GLU A 5 21.64 -27.75 13.77
C GLU A 5 20.44 -27.99 12.85
N GLY A 6 19.94 -26.90 12.26
CA GLY A 6 19.42 -26.96 10.89
C GLY A 6 17.91 -26.98 10.71
N ARG A 7 17.20 -25.99 11.25
CA ARG A 7 15.97 -25.48 10.59
C ARG A 7 16.09 -23.99 10.34
N ALA A 8 17.09 -23.63 9.53
CA ALA A 8 17.11 -22.33 8.87
C ALA A 8 16.14 -22.39 7.68
N GLU A 9 15.07 -21.61 7.79
CA GLU A 9 14.67 -20.63 6.77
C GLU A 9 14.68 -21.14 5.33
N GLY A 10 13.54 -21.70 4.90
CA GLY A 10 13.07 -21.42 3.54
C GLY A 10 12.84 -19.91 3.47
N THR A 11 13.77 -19.20 2.83
CA THR A 11 13.71 -17.74 2.72
C THR A 11 12.36 -17.32 2.16
N THR A 12 11.79 -16.29 2.76
CA THR A 12 10.47 -15.68 2.50
C THR A 12 10.16 -15.39 1.02
N TRP A 13 11.18 -15.44 0.15
CA TRP A 13 11.05 -15.42 -1.29
C TRP A 13 10.38 -16.66 -1.87
N GLU A 14 10.62 -17.88 -1.38
CA GLU A 14 10.03 -19.09 -1.99
C GLU A 14 8.51 -19.17 -1.81
N ALA A 15 7.98 -18.66 -0.68
CA ALA A 15 6.55 -18.58 -0.43
C ALA A 15 5.87 -17.48 -1.27
N VAL A 16 6.53 -16.33 -1.40
CA VAL A 16 6.08 -15.25 -2.30
C VAL A 16 6.15 -15.72 -3.75
N ASP A 17 7.21 -16.41 -4.15
CA ASP A 17 7.43 -16.93 -5.49
C ASP A 17 6.49 -18.10 -5.81
N GLN A 18 6.10 -18.94 -4.83
CA GLN A 18 5.02 -19.91 -4.99
C GLN A 18 3.65 -19.26 -5.13
N TRP A 19 3.37 -18.18 -4.38
CA TRP A 19 2.14 -17.41 -4.56
C TRP A 19 2.09 -16.68 -5.91
N LEU A 20 3.23 -16.16 -6.37
CA LEU A 20 3.41 -15.59 -7.73
C LEU A 20 3.27 -16.65 -8.83
N LYS A 21 3.77 -17.87 -8.61
CA LYS A 21 3.70 -19.00 -9.56
C LYS A 21 2.35 -19.71 -9.56
N GLY A 22 1.52 -19.52 -8.54
CA GLY A 22 0.12 -19.96 -8.49
C GLY A 22 -0.82 -19.06 -9.29
N GLY A 23 -0.30 -18.34 -10.28
CA GLY A 23 -0.89 -17.18 -10.92
C GLY A 23 -2.33 -17.38 -11.39
N ALA A 24 -3.13 -16.33 -11.17
CA ALA A 24 -4.34 -16.10 -11.95
C ALA A 24 -4.01 -16.19 -13.46
N PRO A 25 -4.99 -16.45 -14.36
CA PRO A 25 -4.79 -16.77 -15.79
C PRO A 25 -4.03 -15.75 -16.66
N ASP A 26 -3.45 -14.70 -16.08
CA ASP A 26 -2.88 -13.52 -16.72
C ASP A 26 -1.42 -13.28 -16.33
N ASP A 27 -0.64 -14.36 -16.11
CA ASP A 27 0.82 -14.39 -15.91
C ASP A 27 1.64 -13.94 -17.14
N ARG A 28 1.07 -13.08 -17.99
CA ARG A 28 1.84 -12.45 -19.06
C ARG A 28 2.81 -11.47 -18.42
N PRO A 29 4.09 -11.44 -18.86
CA PRO A 29 4.98 -10.36 -18.47
C PRO A 29 4.28 -9.03 -18.77
N PRO A 30 4.37 -8.02 -17.88
CA PRO A 30 3.77 -6.72 -18.14
C PRO A 30 4.22 -6.29 -19.54
N PRO A 31 3.30 -5.82 -20.39
CA PRO A 31 3.65 -5.45 -21.76
C PRO A 31 4.86 -4.52 -21.71
N ALA A 32 5.82 -4.76 -22.61
CA ALA A 32 7.00 -3.93 -22.74
C ALA A 32 6.58 -2.45 -22.70
N LEU A 33 7.37 -1.60 -22.01
CA LEU A 33 7.11 -0.17 -21.97
C LEU A 33 7.11 0.38 -23.39
N GLU A 34 5.92 0.51 -23.98
CA GLU A 34 5.73 1.15 -25.27
C GLU A 34 5.74 2.66 -25.03
N PHE A 35 6.85 3.30 -25.38
CA PHE A 35 6.93 4.74 -25.48
C PHE A 35 6.07 5.18 -26.66
N LEU A 36 4.93 5.81 -26.37
CA LEU A 36 4.04 6.36 -27.38
C LEU A 36 4.29 7.87 -27.53
N PRO A 37 4.37 8.40 -28.76
CA PRO A 37 4.45 9.84 -28.97
C PRO A 37 3.26 10.59 -28.35
N ALA A 38 3.50 11.80 -27.87
CA ALA A 38 2.44 12.61 -27.24
C ALA A 38 1.28 12.90 -28.19
N ASP A 39 1.55 13.13 -29.48
CA ASP A 39 0.52 13.38 -30.49
C ASP A 39 -0.35 12.14 -30.71
N TYR A 40 0.26 10.94 -30.73
CA TYR A 40 -0.47 9.68 -30.80
C TYR A 40 -1.44 9.50 -29.63
N LEU A 41 -1.02 9.84 -28.41
CA LEU A 41 -1.88 9.79 -27.22
C LEU A 41 -3.02 10.81 -27.24
N ARG A 42 -2.86 11.96 -27.92
CA ARG A 42 -3.95 12.93 -28.11
C ARG A 42 -4.99 12.42 -29.09
N GLU A 43 -4.55 11.75 -30.15
CA GLU A 43 -5.43 11.17 -31.17
C GLU A 43 -6.08 9.86 -30.71
N HIS A 44 -5.41 9.12 -29.84
CA HIS A 44 -5.85 7.84 -29.29
C HIS A 44 -5.85 7.88 -27.76
N PRO A 45 -6.73 8.69 -27.14
CA PRO A 45 -6.77 8.82 -25.70
C PRO A 45 -7.16 7.48 -25.07
N ARG A 46 -6.36 7.03 -24.10
CA ARG A 46 -6.68 5.84 -23.30
C ARG A 46 -7.81 6.16 -22.33
N THR A 47 -8.71 5.21 -22.12
CA THR A 47 -9.75 5.35 -21.09
C THR A 47 -9.09 5.41 -19.71
N PRO A 48 -9.23 6.53 -18.97
CA PRO A 48 -8.65 6.63 -17.64
C PRO A 48 -9.39 5.70 -16.68
N ARG A 49 -8.68 5.19 -15.67
CA ARG A 49 -9.31 4.50 -14.55
C ARG A 49 -10.26 5.43 -13.78
N PRO A 50 -11.31 4.90 -13.15
CA PRO A 50 -12.20 5.70 -12.31
C PRO A 50 -11.43 6.53 -11.29
N THR A 51 -11.84 7.78 -11.11
CA THR A 51 -11.22 8.68 -10.15
C THR A 51 -11.85 8.46 -8.78
N ALA A 52 -11.06 8.18 -7.74
CA ALA A 52 -11.54 8.09 -6.36
C ALA A 52 -11.70 9.51 -5.78
N ILE A 53 -10.61 10.29 -5.81
CA ILE A 53 -10.55 11.68 -5.34
C ILE A 53 -10.15 12.58 -6.51
N VAL A 54 -11.00 13.56 -6.86
CA VAL A 54 -10.79 14.40 -8.05
C VAL A 54 -9.46 15.16 -7.97
N GLY A 55 -8.61 14.92 -8.97
CA GLY A 55 -7.30 15.57 -9.10
C GLY A 55 -6.20 14.99 -8.21
N ILE A 56 -6.51 13.97 -7.40
CA ILE A 56 -5.57 13.43 -6.40
C ILE A 56 -5.33 11.93 -6.62
N LEU A 57 -6.39 11.12 -6.69
CA LEU A 57 -6.27 9.66 -6.62
C LEU A 57 -7.25 8.96 -7.56
N ARG A 58 -6.77 8.01 -8.37
CA ARG A 58 -7.63 7.06 -9.10
C ARG A 58 -7.71 5.72 -8.40
N VAL A 59 -8.77 4.98 -8.68
CA VAL A 59 -8.94 3.63 -8.17
C VAL A 59 -7.85 2.71 -8.72
N GLY A 60 -7.24 1.95 -7.82
CA GLY A 60 -6.10 1.07 -8.12
C GLY A 60 -4.77 1.79 -8.23
N ASP A 61 -4.69 3.10 -7.96
CA ASP A 61 -3.41 3.80 -7.91
C ASP A 61 -2.62 3.42 -6.66
N LEU A 62 -1.31 3.56 -6.78
CA LEU A 62 -0.40 3.61 -5.66
C LEU A 62 -0.11 5.08 -5.35
N ALA A 63 -0.44 5.52 -4.15
CA ALA A 63 -0.10 6.82 -3.61
C ALA A 63 0.97 6.70 -2.53
N ILE A 64 1.87 7.68 -2.45
CA ILE A 64 2.90 7.77 -1.42
C ILE A 64 2.76 9.14 -0.75
N ILE A 65 2.57 9.13 0.57
CA ILE A 65 2.58 10.29 1.43
C ILE A 65 3.93 10.31 2.14
N SER A 66 4.78 11.28 1.79
CA SER A 66 6.12 11.41 2.34
C SER A 66 6.35 12.81 2.90
N GLY A 67 7.15 12.91 3.95
CA GLY A 67 7.47 14.17 4.63
C GLY A 67 8.20 13.91 5.94
N SER A 68 8.90 14.91 6.47
CA SER A 68 9.77 14.74 7.65
C SER A 68 9.05 14.14 8.86
N PHE A 69 9.82 13.61 9.81
CA PHE A 69 9.28 13.15 11.09
C PHE A 69 8.40 14.23 11.75
N ASP A 70 7.32 13.80 12.41
CA ASP A 70 6.31 14.66 13.07
C ASP A 70 5.57 15.65 12.15
N THR A 71 5.64 15.48 10.83
CA THR A 71 4.65 16.09 9.93
C THR A 71 3.42 15.20 9.88
N PHE A 72 2.22 15.80 9.93
CA PHE A 72 0.86 15.23 10.04
C PHE A 72 0.45 14.15 9.00
N LYS A 73 1.37 13.32 8.50
CA LYS A 73 1.18 12.30 7.47
C LYS A 73 0.13 11.27 7.85
N SER A 74 0.21 10.72 9.07
CA SER A 74 -0.76 9.73 9.55
C SER A 74 -2.15 10.33 9.71
N THR A 75 -2.24 11.58 10.18
CA THR A 75 -3.51 12.33 10.22
C THR A 75 -4.06 12.60 8.82
N PHE A 76 -3.19 12.96 7.87
CA PHE A 76 -3.57 13.19 6.47
C PHE A 76 -4.05 11.88 5.80
N ALA A 77 -3.37 10.76 6.09
CA ALA A 77 -3.76 9.44 5.61
C ALA A 77 -5.12 9.01 6.21
N LEU A 78 -5.33 9.24 7.50
CA LEU A 78 -6.61 9.03 8.18
C LEU A 78 -7.75 9.83 7.55
N GLU A 79 -7.54 11.12 7.32
CA GLU A 79 -8.52 12.00 6.66
C GLU A 79 -8.84 11.53 5.23
N MET A 80 -7.83 11.06 4.51
CA MET A 80 -8.00 10.49 3.17
C MET A 80 -8.84 9.21 3.23
N VAL A 81 -8.54 8.31 4.17
CA VAL A 81 -9.31 7.08 4.37
C VAL A 81 -10.74 7.38 4.78
N HIS A 82 -10.95 8.33 5.69
CA HIS A 82 -12.28 8.77 6.07
C HIS A 82 -13.06 9.22 4.84
N SER A 83 -12.50 10.14 4.05
CA SER A 83 -13.14 10.65 2.83
C SER A 83 -13.43 9.55 1.81
N LEU A 84 -12.51 8.59 1.64
CA LEU A 84 -12.68 7.44 0.75
C LEU A 84 -13.78 6.49 1.24
N THR A 85 -13.98 6.35 2.55
CA THR A 85 -14.98 5.42 3.12
C THR A 85 -16.36 6.06 3.25
N SER A 86 -16.43 7.33 3.67
CA SER A 86 -17.69 8.08 3.83
C SER A 86 -18.22 8.64 2.52
N GLY A 87 -17.33 9.02 1.60
CA GLY A 87 -17.66 9.76 0.38
C GLY A 87 -17.67 11.28 0.58
N ASP A 88 -17.31 11.75 1.78
CA ASP A 88 -17.21 13.18 2.07
C ASP A 88 -16.05 13.83 1.30
N PRO A 89 -16.11 15.15 1.02
CA PRO A 89 -15.02 15.82 0.32
C PRO A 89 -13.71 15.77 1.11
N PHE A 90 -12.66 15.27 0.47
CA PHE A 90 -11.33 15.22 1.08
C PHE A 90 -10.79 16.63 1.34
N LEU A 91 -10.36 16.87 2.60
CA LEU A 91 -9.94 18.18 3.11
C LEU A 91 -11.02 19.27 2.93
N GLY A 92 -12.29 18.87 2.92
CA GLY A 92 -13.44 19.77 2.69
C GLY A 92 -13.47 20.41 1.30
N ARG A 93 -12.60 19.99 0.37
CA ARG A 93 -12.41 20.66 -0.93
C ARG A 93 -12.48 19.71 -2.11
N PHE A 94 -11.83 18.56 -2.02
CA PHE A 94 -11.66 17.65 -3.16
C PHE A 94 -12.80 16.64 -3.18
N ARG A 95 -13.63 16.69 -4.22
CA ARG A 95 -14.76 15.77 -4.36
C ARG A 95 -14.28 14.33 -4.43
N VAL A 96 -14.92 13.46 -3.64
CA VAL A 96 -14.80 12.01 -3.73
C VAL A 96 -15.90 11.50 -4.66
N ASN A 97 -15.52 10.82 -5.74
CA ASN A 97 -16.48 10.29 -6.71
C ASN A 97 -16.84 8.83 -6.43
N GLN A 98 -16.01 8.13 -5.65
CA GLN A 98 -16.17 6.71 -5.40
C GLN A 98 -15.83 6.39 -3.95
N ARG A 99 -16.80 5.81 -3.25
CA ARG A 99 -16.57 5.23 -1.93
C ARG A 99 -15.85 3.90 -2.07
N LEU A 100 -14.89 3.65 -1.19
CA LEU A 100 -14.05 2.47 -1.16
C LEU A 100 -14.09 1.86 0.24
N ARG A 101 -14.10 0.54 0.32
CA ARG A 101 -13.86 -0.20 1.55
C ARG A 101 -12.36 -0.28 1.80
N MET A 102 -11.89 0.34 2.88
CA MET A 102 -10.46 0.57 3.10
C MET A 102 -9.95 -0.24 4.30
N GLY A 103 -8.77 -0.84 4.14
CA GLY A 103 -7.96 -1.34 5.24
C GLY A 103 -6.95 -0.28 5.70
N LEU A 104 -6.61 -0.28 6.98
CA LEU A 104 -5.64 0.64 7.53
C LEU A 104 -4.76 -0.10 8.54
N LEU A 105 -3.50 -0.28 8.17
CA LEU A 105 -2.48 -0.86 9.03
C LEU A 105 -1.66 0.30 9.59
N GLN A 106 -1.83 0.57 10.89
CA GLN A 106 -1.07 1.57 11.63
C GLN A 106 -0.20 0.88 12.69
N SER A 107 1.02 1.39 12.93
CA SER A 107 1.91 0.87 13.97
C SER A 107 2.66 1.92 14.79
N GLU A 108 2.56 3.20 14.44
CA GLU A 108 3.27 4.29 15.13
C GLU A 108 2.46 5.03 16.18
N ILE A 109 1.13 5.07 16.01
CA ILE A 109 0.26 5.73 16.98
C ILE A 109 -0.21 4.66 17.97
N ASP A 110 -0.05 4.95 19.25
CA ASP A 110 -0.62 4.15 20.32
C ASP A 110 -2.10 3.82 20.04
N PRO A 111 -2.53 2.54 20.16
CA PRO A 111 -3.88 2.13 19.80
C PRO A 111 -4.99 2.96 20.47
N GLY A 112 -4.85 3.31 21.75
CA GLY A 112 -5.85 4.11 22.46
C GLY A 112 -5.94 5.55 21.92
N SER A 113 -4.79 6.15 21.62
CA SER A 113 -4.74 7.46 20.96
C SER A 113 -5.27 7.43 19.53
N TYR A 114 -5.20 6.27 18.88
CA TYR A 114 -5.67 6.08 17.51
C TYR A 114 -7.19 5.91 17.45
N ASP A 115 -7.75 5.15 18.38
CA ASP A 115 -9.20 4.95 18.50
C ASP A 115 -9.92 6.29 18.72
N GLU A 116 -9.38 7.16 19.59
CA GLU A 116 -9.90 8.52 19.80
C GLU A 116 -9.91 9.34 18.49
N ARG A 117 -8.85 9.19 17.67
CA ARG A 117 -8.80 9.84 16.35
C ARG A 117 -9.86 9.28 15.43
N LEU A 118 -10.01 7.96 15.35
CA LEU A 118 -11.03 7.31 14.51
C LEU A 118 -12.46 7.75 14.88
N GLU A 119 -12.75 7.89 16.18
CA GLU A 119 -14.01 8.46 16.66
C GLU A 119 -14.19 9.90 16.20
N THR A 120 -13.13 10.71 16.30
CA THR A 120 -13.14 12.11 15.86
C THR A 120 -13.39 12.25 14.37
N VAL A 121 -12.78 11.39 13.53
CA VAL A 121 -13.05 11.38 12.08
C VAL A 121 -14.37 10.70 11.73
N GLY A 122 -15.04 9.99 12.65
CA GLY A 122 -16.31 9.31 12.36
C GLY A 122 -16.15 8.12 11.42
N ALA A 123 -15.16 7.27 11.65
CA ALA A 123 -14.93 6.06 10.84
C ALA A 123 -16.16 5.14 10.80
N GLY A 124 -16.70 4.91 9.59
CA GLY A 124 -17.83 4.01 9.37
C GLY A 124 -17.43 2.53 9.19
N SER A 125 -18.41 1.66 8.98
CA SER A 125 -18.24 0.20 8.79
C SER A 125 -17.43 -0.23 7.56
N ASP A 126 -17.06 0.74 6.71
CA ASP A 126 -16.24 0.53 5.51
C ASP A 126 -14.74 0.68 5.77
N LEU A 127 -14.35 0.99 7.01
CA LEU A 127 -12.96 1.01 7.46
C LEU A 127 -12.66 -0.22 8.33
N VAL A 128 -11.59 -0.95 7.99
CA VAL A 128 -11.02 -2.04 8.79
C VAL A 128 -9.63 -1.62 9.28
N VAL A 129 -9.39 -1.67 10.58
CA VAL A 129 -8.15 -1.15 11.21
C VAL A 129 -7.36 -2.26 11.88
N CYS A 130 -6.03 -2.18 11.76
CA CYS A 130 -5.06 -2.97 12.52
C CYS A 130 -3.99 -2.01 13.07
N SER A 131 -3.98 -1.75 14.37
CA SER A 131 -3.14 -0.73 15.02
C SER A 131 -1.92 -1.25 15.79
N ASP A 132 -1.69 -2.56 15.82
CA ASP A 132 -0.70 -3.20 16.73
C ASP A 132 0.45 -3.91 15.99
N MET A 133 0.73 -3.53 14.74
CA MET A 133 1.68 -4.31 13.93
C MET A 133 2.47 -3.48 12.92
N THR A 134 3.80 -3.45 13.10
CA THR A 134 4.71 -3.05 12.02
C THR A 134 4.52 -3.97 10.82
N PHE A 135 4.44 -3.39 9.62
CA PHE A 135 4.30 -4.14 8.38
C PHE A 135 5.66 -4.56 7.81
N THR A 136 5.78 -5.83 7.42
CA THR A 136 6.99 -6.46 6.87
C THR A 136 6.63 -7.37 5.69
N PHE A 137 7.64 -7.80 4.89
CA PHE A 137 7.43 -8.70 3.75
C PHE A 137 6.71 -9.99 4.13
N ASP A 138 7.04 -10.58 5.27
CA ASP A 138 6.45 -11.84 5.76
C ASP A 138 4.94 -11.73 5.97
N LYS A 139 4.45 -10.49 6.18
CA LYS A 139 3.03 -10.20 6.37
C LYS A 139 2.29 -9.94 5.07
N LEU A 140 2.94 -9.93 3.90
CA LEU A 140 2.26 -9.74 2.61
C LEU A 140 1.19 -10.79 2.33
N ALA A 141 1.45 -12.06 2.65
CA ALA A 141 0.47 -13.13 2.48
C ALA A 141 -0.74 -12.93 3.42
N GLY A 142 -0.49 -12.50 4.66
CA GLY A 142 -1.54 -12.15 5.61
C GLY A 142 -2.37 -10.95 5.14
N LEU A 143 -1.72 -9.93 4.56
CA LEU A 143 -2.39 -8.79 3.95
C LEU A 143 -3.24 -9.20 2.74
N ALA A 144 -2.73 -10.05 1.85
CA ALA A 144 -3.50 -10.57 0.71
C ALA A 144 -4.76 -11.28 1.17
N ARG A 145 -4.63 -12.17 2.15
CA ARG A 145 -5.77 -12.85 2.75
C ARG A 145 -6.76 -11.87 3.38
N ALA A 146 -6.29 -10.88 4.14
CA ALA A 146 -7.17 -9.88 4.76
C ALA A 146 -7.91 -9.02 3.71
N VAL A 147 -7.23 -8.64 2.63
CA VAL A 147 -7.86 -7.91 1.52
C VAL A 147 -9.03 -8.69 0.93
N ASP A 148 -8.89 -10.00 0.77
CA ASP A 148 -9.96 -10.85 0.24
C ASP A 148 -11.05 -11.13 1.29
N ASP A 149 -10.68 -11.52 2.50
CA ASP A 149 -11.61 -11.87 3.59
C ASP A 149 -12.51 -10.68 3.96
N TYR A 150 -11.96 -9.46 3.96
CA TYR A 150 -12.71 -8.24 4.27
C TYR A 150 -13.23 -7.50 3.02
N GLN A 151 -13.00 -8.04 1.82
CA GLN A 151 -13.41 -7.46 0.54
C GLN A 151 -12.95 -6.00 0.37
N LEU A 152 -11.69 -5.72 0.70
CA LEU A 152 -11.13 -4.37 0.65
C LEU A 152 -10.92 -3.91 -0.79
N ASP A 153 -11.29 -2.66 -1.09
CA ASP A 153 -10.99 -1.97 -2.35
C ASP A 153 -9.59 -1.33 -2.34
N GLY A 154 -9.07 -1.08 -1.13
CA GLY A 154 -7.78 -0.47 -0.92
C GLY A 154 -7.26 -0.62 0.50
N PHE A 155 -6.00 -0.26 0.71
CA PHE A 155 -5.41 -0.23 2.04
C PHE A 155 -4.32 0.83 2.19
N VAL A 156 -4.14 1.25 3.44
CA VAL A 156 -3.06 2.13 3.87
C VAL A 156 -2.05 1.35 4.69
N LEU A 157 -0.76 1.60 4.44
CA LEU A 157 0.34 1.15 5.29
C LEU A 157 0.98 2.37 5.96
N ASP A 158 0.75 2.54 7.26
CA ASP A 158 1.14 3.68 8.07
C ASP A 158 2.01 3.24 9.26
N PRO A 159 3.29 3.57 9.29
CA PRO A 159 4.14 3.74 8.11
C PRO A 159 4.25 2.42 7.33
N ILE A 160 4.79 2.49 6.11
CA ILE A 160 5.31 1.32 5.40
C ILE A 160 6.52 0.65 6.11
N GLY A 161 7.00 1.30 7.18
CA GLY A 161 8.00 0.77 8.10
C GLY A 161 9.34 0.47 7.45
N ASP A 162 9.97 -0.61 7.93
CA ASP A 162 11.31 -1.07 7.55
C ASP A 162 11.48 -1.47 6.09
N MET A 163 10.38 -1.59 5.34
CA MET A 163 10.43 -1.98 3.94
C MET A 163 10.83 -0.84 3.00
N TRP A 164 10.72 0.40 3.46
CA TRP A 164 11.24 1.53 2.70
C TRP A 164 12.68 1.82 3.13
N PRO A 165 13.62 1.94 2.18
CA PRO A 165 15.01 2.18 2.49
C PRO A 165 15.15 3.60 3.03
N THR A 166 15.19 3.73 4.36
CA THR A 166 15.41 5.01 5.03
C THR A 166 16.89 5.37 5.00
N PHE A 167 17.79 4.39 5.14
CA PHE A 167 19.23 4.53 4.92
C PHE A 167 19.84 3.18 4.51
N ALA A 168 21.09 3.21 4.04
CA ALA A 168 21.96 2.06 3.85
C ALA A 168 21.98 1.16 5.11
N ARG A 169 21.06 0.19 5.23
CA ARG A 169 21.18 -0.84 6.25
C ARG A 169 22.50 -1.58 5.97
N GLY A 170 23.39 -1.61 6.96
CA GLY A 170 24.67 -2.34 6.85
C GLY A 170 25.74 -1.70 5.95
N GLY A 171 25.62 -0.43 5.56
CA GLY A 171 26.64 0.24 4.75
C GLY A 171 26.57 -0.02 3.23
N GLU A 172 25.52 -0.71 2.76
CA GLU A 172 25.26 -0.90 1.33
C GLU A 172 24.72 0.36 0.67
N ALA A 173 25.13 0.64 -0.57
CA ALA A 173 24.62 1.79 -1.31
C ALA A 173 23.09 1.75 -1.42
N PHE A 174 22.44 2.92 -1.26
CA PHE A 174 20.99 3.11 -1.39
C PHE A 174 20.38 2.45 -2.66
N SER A 175 21.16 2.39 -3.74
CA SER A 175 20.78 1.74 -5.00
C SER A 175 20.58 0.22 -4.91
N GLU A 176 21.29 -0.47 -4.01
CA GLU A 176 21.16 -1.91 -3.80
C GLU A 176 19.85 -2.20 -3.05
N ASN A 177 19.59 -1.46 -1.96
CA ASN A 177 18.35 -1.56 -1.17
C ASN A 177 17.07 -1.29 -1.99
N LEU A 178 17.13 -0.36 -2.95
CA LEU A 178 16.02 -0.06 -3.85
C LEU A 178 15.68 -1.25 -4.77
N LYS A 179 16.70 -1.98 -5.22
CA LYS A 179 16.52 -3.17 -6.07
C LYS A 179 16.01 -4.37 -5.28
N THR A 180 16.49 -4.56 -4.05
CA THR A 180 16.19 -5.73 -3.23
C THR A 180 14.87 -5.62 -2.46
N HIS A 181 14.44 -4.40 -2.10
CA HIS A 181 13.25 -4.20 -1.26
C HIS A 181 12.13 -3.43 -1.98
N VAL A 182 12.39 -2.21 -2.46
CA VAL A 182 11.32 -1.36 -3.02
C VAL A 182 10.75 -1.95 -4.30
N GLY A 183 11.60 -2.36 -5.25
CA GLY A 183 11.15 -2.93 -6.53
C GLY A 183 10.21 -4.13 -6.35
N PRO A 184 10.61 -5.17 -5.60
CA PRO A 184 9.76 -6.33 -5.30
C PRO A 184 8.49 -5.98 -4.54
N LEU A 185 8.55 -5.09 -3.54
CA LEU A 185 7.37 -4.63 -2.82
C LEU A 185 6.36 -3.96 -3.77
N LEU A 186 6.82 -3.02 -4.59
CA LEU A 186 5.95 -2.34 -5.55
C LEU A 186 5.35 -3.32 -6.56
N ARG A 187 6.09 -4.37 -6.95
CA ARG A 187 5.55 -5.45 -7.80
C ARG A 187 4.48 -6.25 -7.06
N ALA A 188 4.76 -6.69 -5.83
CA ALA A 188 3.80 -7.41 -5.00
C ALA A 188 2.52 -6.60 -4.80
N LEU A 189 2.64 -5.33 -4.39
CA LEU A 189 1.53 -4.41 -4.21
C LEU A 189 0.71 -4.22 -5.49
N LYS A 190 1.36 -4.11 -6.66
CA LYS A 190 0.65 -4.03 -7.95
C LYS A 190 -0.22 -5.25 -8.25
N LEU A 191 0.12 -6.44 -7.73
CA LEU A 191 -0.66 -7.66 -7.96
C LEU A 191 -2.00 -7.66 -7.21
N PHE A 192 -2.10 -6.93 -6.11
CA PHE A 192 -3.38 -6.77 -5.41
C PHE A 192 -4.44 -6.11 -6.30
N ARG A 193 -4.02 -5.31 -7.29
CA ARG A 193 -4.91 -4.48 -8.14
C ARG A 193 -5.90 -3.64 -7.31
N LYS A 194 -5.47 -3.21 -6.11
CA LYS A 194 -6.22 -2.37 -5.17
C LYS A 194 -5.67 -0.95 -5.13
N THR A 195 -6.42 -0.03 -4.55
CA THR A 195 -5.94 1.32 -4.23
C THR A 195 -5.00 1.24 -3.02
N ILE A 196 -3.76 1.68 -3.14
CA ILE A 196 -2.75 1.49 -2.09
C ILE A 196 -2.17 2.84 -1.70
N ILE A 197 -2.13 3.13 -0.41
CA ILE A 197 -1.57 4.37 0.13
C ILE A 197 -0.43 4.00 1.08
N LEU A 198 0.76 4.52 0.79
CA LEU A 198 1.96 4.28 1.59
C LEU A 198 2.30 5.55 2.36
N VAL A 199 2.44 5.46 3.68
CA VAL A 199 2.97 6.55 4.49
C VAL A 199 4.45 6.29 4.76
N HIS A 200 5.28 7.28 4.48
CA HIS A 200 6.74 7.20 4.55
C HIS A 200 7.33 8.42 5.27
N HIS A 201 8.40 8.23 6.04
CA HIS A 201 9.12 9.27 6.78
C HIS A 201 10.31 9.85 6.02
#